data_AF-A0A6G8CDV5-F1
#
_entry.id   AF-A0A6G8CDV5-F1
#
_cell.length_a   1.000
_cell.length_b   1.000
_cell.length_c   1.000
_cell.angle_alpha   90.00
_cell.angle_beta   90.00
_cell.angle_gamma   90.00
#
_symmetry.space_group_name_H-M   'P 1'
#
loop_
_entity.id
_entity.type
_entity.pdbx_description
1 polymer ?
#
loop_
_entity_poly.entity_id
_entity_poly.type
_entity_poly.pdbx_seq_one_letter_code
_entity_poly.pdbx_strand_id
1 'polypeptide(L)'
;MTRFYKYLLSCALLLGMGACSDESEETPQPGGLIDANWAGRFASGSNTMTAYCPLLMSREVLEQSVASRPAQAMHNTGKIYLRGRYVFVNERYEGVHIIDNQNPKNPRIISFLRIPGNVDIAIKDNLLYADNGPDLVTIDISNPLAVNVVSRVRDAFRELPIPGQFLHPDCYTTKRPDNTVVVGWQKKEVAVVNNPFFGWGPMLANGSPTASFADRGAGGGTGKAGSLARFAVLDETLYTVDENSLRLFDLASPTSPAAGPKLPLMFGVETIFPYDHYLFLGTQRGMYIYDVATPKSPRQVSFMQHALSCDPVVVDERFAYLTLRSGPNTCRNGVNELQVIDLTTLSNPKLMRTYPMTGPQGLGVDNDQLFVCDSDGLKTFDTSQAPALTQKQHYKVAVTDVIPNNGTLLAIGPNGLHQYSYAGTELQQLSFLPITEK
;
A
#
# COMPACT_ATOMS: atom_id res chain seq x y z
N MET A 1 -46.40 -5.14 -32.59
CA MET A 1 -46.10 -4.32 -33.80
C MET A 1 -46.52 -2.88 -33.49
N THR A 2 -45.91 -1.87 -34.14
CA THR A 2 -46.36 -0.44 -34.25
C THR A 2 -46.59 0.36 -32.94
N ARG A 3 -46.04 1.56 -32.64
CA ARG A 3 -45.78 2.84 -33.39
C ARG A 3 -47.06 3.52 -33.91
N PHE A 4 -47.31 4.84 -33.81
CA PHE A 4 -46.72 5.98 -33.04
C PHE A 4 -47.60 7.25 -33.27
N TYR A 5 -47.53 8.26 -32.37
CA TYR A 5 -47.53 9.73 -32.66
C TYR A 5 -48.81 10.58 -32.93
N LYS A 6 -48.71 11.87 -32.51
CA LYS A 6 -49.31 13.15 -33.03
C LYS A 6 -50.77 13.52 -32.59
N TYR A 7 -51.19 14.80 -32.46
CA TYR A 7 -50.54 16.14 -32.55
C TYR A 7 -51.46 17.31 -32.00
N LEU A 8 -50.87 18.39 -31.43
CA LEU A 8 -51.24 19.86 -31.54
C LEU A 8 -52.72 20.31 -31.18
N LEU A 9 -53.25 21.56 -31.22
CA LEU A 9 -52.89 23.03 -31.10
C LEU A 9 -54.22 23.78 -30.68
N SER A 10 -54.46 25.09 -30.47
CA SER A 10 -53.73 26.39 -30.34
C SER A 10 -54.66 27.51 -29.81
N CYS A 11 -54.23 28.36 -28.86
CA CYS A 11 -54.71 29.74 -28.57
C CYS A 11 -56.23 29.92 -28.23
N ALA A 12 -56.79 31.09 -27.86
CA ALA A 12 -56.31 32.48 -27.67
C ALA A 12 -57.04 33.16 -26.46
N LEU A 13 -56.48 34.12 -25.69
CA LEU A 13 -56.64 35.61 -25.77
C LEU A 13 -58.12 36.13 -25.82
N LEU A 14 -58.56 37.24 -25.18
CA LEU A 14 -57.90 38.35 -24.45
C LEU A 14 -58.89 39.26 -23.64
N LEU A 15 -58.36 40.30 -22.95
CA LEU A 15 -58.97 41.53 -22.37
C LEU A 15 -59.81 41.38 -21.08
N GLY A 16 -59.72 42.25 -20.05
CA GLY A 16 -58.92 43.48 -19.81
C GLY A 16 -59.37 44.15 -18.47
N MET A 17 -58.93 45.34 -18.01
CA MET A 17 -57.86 46.29 -18.41
C MET A 17 -57.69 47.40 -17.31
N GLY A 18 -56.48 47.98 -17.12
CA GLY A 18 -56.23 49.21 -16.32
C GLY A 18 -55.43 49.03 -14.99
N ALA A 19 -54.59 49.98 -14.53
CA ALA A 19 -54.15 51.27 -15.08
C ALA A 19 -52.81 51.76 -14.43
N CYS A 20 -52.26 52.91 -14.90
CA CYS A 20 -51.05 53.63 -14.44
C CYS A 20 -49.69 52.95 -14.79
N SER A 21 -48.81 53.49 -15.67
CA SER A 21 -48.07 54.79 -15.74
C SER A 21 -46.70 54.72 -15.04
N ASP A 22 -45.56 55.16 -15.59
CA ASP A 22 -45.26 55.89 -16.86
C ASP A 22 -43.81 55.62 -17.35
N GLU A 23 -43.52 55.99 -18.62
CA GLU A 23 -42.21 56.27 -19.27
C GLU A 23 -41.09 55.18 -19.23
N SER A 24 -40.27 54.99 -20.29
CA SER A 24 -40.30 55.43 -21.70
C SER A 24 -39.47 54.44 -22.56
N GLU A 25 -39.64 54.47 -23.90
CA GLU A 25 -39.03 53.50 -24.83
C GLU A 25 -37.68 53.96 -25.42
N GLU A 26 -36.72 53.03 -25.59
CA GLU A 26 -36.00 52.88 -26.88
C GLU A 26 -35.37 51.47 -27.03
N THR A 27 -34.82 51.16 -28.21
CA THR A 27 -34.77 49.78 -28.75
C THR A 27 -33.41 49.05 -28.66
N PRO A 28 -33.39 47.70 -28.65
CA PRO A 28 -32.16 46.91 -28.44
C PRO A 28 -31.44 46.49 -29.74
N GLN A 29 -30.10 46.47 -29.72
CA GLN A 29 -29.24 45.69 -30.63
C GLN A 29 -27.99 45.13 -29.90
N PRO A 30 -27.33 44.06 -30.42
CA PRO A 30 -26.38 43.26 -29.64
C PRO A 30 -24.89 43.43 -30.05
N GLY A 31 -23.99 43.09 -29.12
CA GLY A 31 -22.65 42.57 -29.43
C GLY A 31 -21.46 43.43 -28.99
N GLY A 32 -20.60 42.85 -28.14
CA GLY A 32 -19.41 43.51 -27.58
C GLY A 32 -19.72 44.41 -26.38
N LEU A 33 -18.81 44.65 -25.43
CA LEU A 33 -17.38 44.25 -25.38
C LEU A 33 -17.07 43.43 -24.11
N ILE A 34 -15.90 42.78 -24.12
CA ILE A 34 -15.34 42.07 -22.96
C ILE A 34 -14.90 43.08 -21.90
N ASP A 35 -15.62 43.14 -20.79
CA ASP A 35 -15.29 44.05 -19.69
C ASP A 35 -14.17 43.47 -18.80
N ALA A 36 -13.10 44.23 -18.61
CA ALA A 36 -11.78 43.70 -18.26
C ALA A 36 -11.52 43.70 -16.74
N ASN A 37 -12.13 42.77 -16.00
CA ASN A 37 -11.88 42.65 -14.55
C ASN A 37 -11.90 41.24 -13.92
N TRP A 38 -11.53 40.18 -14.66
CA TRP A 38 -11.32 38.82 -14.11
C TRP A 38 -10.04 38.68 -13.23
N ALA A 39 -9.44 39.79 -12.77
CA ALA A 39 -8.23 39.80 -11.95
C ALA A 39 -8.50 39.71 -10.42
N GLY A 40 -9.76 39.70 -9.98
CA GLY A 40 -10.14 40.04 -8.60
C GLY A 40 -10.42 38.91 -7.60
N ARG A 41 -10.26 37.62 -7.92
CA ARG A 41 -10.64 36.50 -7.01
C ARG A 41 -9.68 35.30 -6.92
N PHE A 42 -8.41 35.47 -7.27
CA PHE A 42 -7.38 34.47 -6.94
C PHE A 42 -6.55 34.95 -5.76
N ALA A 43 -6.83 34.39 -4.57
CA ALA A 43 -5.98 34.59 -3.41
C ALA A 43 -4.57 34.05 -3.69
N SER A 44 -3.54 34.77 -3.23
CA SER A 44 -2.14 34.43 -3.46
C SER A 44 -1.65 33.27 -2.58
N GLY A 45 -2.27 32.11 -2.73
CA GLY A 45 -1.74 30.84 -2.23
C GLY A 45 -0.66 30.34 -3.20
N SER A 46 0.57 30.17 -2.70
CA SER A 46 1.60 29.43 -3.44
C SER A 46 1.25 27.95 -3.43
N ASN A 47 0.52 27.49 -4.46
CA ASN A 47 0.26 26.06 -4.66
C ASN A 47 1.61 25.32 -4.78
N THR A 48 2.02 24.57 -3.77
CA THR A 48 3.17 23.66 -3.91
C THR A 48 2.72 22.31 -4.45
N MET A 49 3.55 21.69 -5.27
CA MET A 49 3.34 20.34 -5.79
C MET A 49 4.50 19.44 -5.36
N THR A 50 4.19 18.22 -4.93
CA THR A 50 5.22 17.24 -4.57
C THR A 50 5.90 16.70 -5.82
N ALA A 51 7.23 16.74 -5.83
CA ALA A 51 8.08 16.11 -6.84
C ALA A 51 9.24 15.36 -6.16
N TYR A 52 9.95 14.51 -6.91
CA TYR A 52 10.98 13.63 -6.35
C TYR A 52 12.33 13.72 -7.07
N CYS A 53 13.41 13.52 -6.31
CA CYS A 53 14.77 13.32 -6.81
C CYS A 53 15.22 11.88 -6.55
N PRO A 54 15.83 11.18 -7.53
CA PRO A 54 16.36 9.84 -7.30
C PRO A 54 17.59 9.91 -6.39
N LEU A 55 17.63 9.05 -5.37
CA LEU A 55 18.86 8.77 -4.62
C LEU A 55 19.62 7.71 -5.40
N LEU A 56 20.73 8.09 -6.03
CA LEU A 56 21.55 7.21 -6.87
C LEU A 56 22.74 6.64 -6.09
N MET A 57 23.06 5.37 -6.34
CA MET A 57 24.23 4.68 -5.80
C MET A 57 24.95 3.93 -6.94
N SER A 58 26.28 3.93 -6.99
CA SER A 58 27.01 3.09 -7.95
C SER A 58 26.86 1.60 -7.59
N ARG A 59 26.87 0.72 -8.59
CA ARG A 59 26.71 -0.73 -8.39
C ARG A 59 27.75 -1.31 -7.42
N GLU A 60 28.99 -0.87 -7.53
CA GLU A 60 30.10 -1.26 -6.63
C GLU A 60 29.79 -0.93 -5.16
N VAL A 61 29.32 0.28 -4.89
CA VAL A 61 28.96 0.72 -3.53
C VAL A 61 27.71 -0.02 -3.05
N LEU A 62 26.71 -0.23 -3.91
CA LEU A 62 25.50 -0.99 -3.60
C LEU A 62 25.83 -2.41 -3.11
N GLU A 63 26.75 -3.10 -3.80
CA GLU A 63 27.06 -4.49 -3.51
C GLU A 63 27.68 -4.69 -2.13
N GLN A 64 28.46 -3.69 -1.69
CA GLN A 64 29.09 -3.61 -0.37
C GLN A 64 28.23 -2.84 0.67
N SER A 65 27.02 -2.41 0.31
CA SER A 65 26.25 -1.42 1.09
C SER A 65 25.51 -1.97 2.31
N VAL A 66 25.29 -3.29 2.34
CA VAL A 66 24.49 -3.98 3.36
C VAL A 66 25.35 -4.26 4.60
N ALA A 67 24.93 -3.75 5.76
CA ALA A 67 25.71 -3.89 6.99
C ALA A 67 24.87 -3.71 8.26
N SER A 68 25.23 -4.43 9.33
CA SER A 68 24.80 -4.10 10.69
C SER A 68 25.30 -2.72 11.11
N ARG A 69 24.46 -1.99 11.84
CA ARG A 69 24.73 -0.72 12.52
C ARG A 69 24.19 -0.80 13.95
N PRO A 70 24.69 0.04 14.89
CA PRO A 70 24.07 0.21 16.19
C PRO A 70 22.57 0.55 16.09
N ALA A 71 21.82 0.31 17.17
CA ALA A 71 20.45 0.77 17.27
C ALA A 71 20.37 2.30 17.05
N GLN A 72 19.37 2.75 16.29
CA GLN A 72 19.08 4.14 16.00
C GLN A 72 17.57 4.40 16.14
N ALA A 73 17.14 5.66 16.09
CA ALA A 73 15.72 6.01 16.15
C ALA A 73 15.00 5.72 14.81
N MET A 74 13.68 5.55 14.87
CA MET A 74 12.83 5.36 13.69
C MET A 74 12.38 6.70 13.13
N HIS A 75 12.34 6.88 11.81
CA HIS A 75 12.07 8.20 11.19
C HIS A 75 10.99 8.18 10.09
N ASN A 76 11.02 7.21 9.18
CA ASN A 76 10.19 7.12 7.97
C ASN A 76 9.83 5.65 7.73
N THR A 77 9.15 5.05 8.70
CA THR A 77 8.89 3.60 8.73
C THR A 77 7.96 3.15 7.61
N GLY A 78 8.35 2.08 6.93
CA GLY A 78 7.49 1.31 6.04
C GLY A 78 6.81 0.16 6.79
N LYS A 79 6.96 -1.04 6.23
CA LYS A 79 6.26 -2.25 6.65
C LYS A 79 6.82 -2.83 7.95
N ILE A 80 5.95 -3.42 8.77
CA ILE A 80 6.36 -4.27 9.90
C ILE A 80 6.35 -5.75 9.54
N TYR A 81 7.16 -6.52 10.27
CA TYR A 81 7.32 -7.97 10.13
C TYR A 81 7.74 -8.53 11.49
N LEU A 82 7.40 -9.78 11.86
CA LEU A 82 7.83 -10.37 13.14
C LEU A 82 8.21 -11.85 12.95
N ARG A 83 9.30 -12.28 13.57
CA ARG A 83 9.80 -13.66 13.54
C ARG A 83 10.29 -14.09 14.91
N GLY A 84 9.66 -15.11 15.49
CA GLY A 84 9.90 -15.49 16.89
C GLY A 84 9.72 -14.31 17.84
N ARG A 85 10.79 -13.93 18.55
CA ARG A 85 10.79 -12.76 19.47
C ARG A 85 11.17 -11.43 18.81
N TYR A 86 11.53 -11.39 17.54
CA TYR A 86 12.08 -10.19 16.90
C TYR A 86 11.06 -9.50 15.99
N VAL A 87 10.77 -8.23 16.29
CA VAL A 87 10.04 -7.35 15.36
C VAL A 87 11.05 -6.68 14.45
N PHE A 88 10.68 -6.54 13.17
CA PHE A 88 11.44 -5.88 12.14
C PHE A 88 10.58 -4.73 11.60
N VAL A 89 11.15 -3.52 11.52
CA VAL A 89 10.46 -2.34 10.98
C VAL A 89 11.31 -1.81 9.84
N ASN A 90 10.80 -1.83 8.61
CA ASN A 90 11.49 -1.22 7.47
C ASN A 90 11.63 0.30 7.71
N GLU A 91 12.83 0.82 7.52
CA GLU A 91 13.13 2.25 7.46
C GLU A 91 13.26 2.59 5.97
N ARG A 92 12.26 3.27 5.41
CA ARG A 92 11.99 3.20 3.96
C ARG A 92 13.17 3.71 3.14
N TYR A 93 13.70 2.83 2.29
CA TYR A 93 14.90 3.03 1.47
C TYR A 93 16.26 3.04 2.21
N GLU A 94 16.30 2.92 3.54
CA GLU A 94 17.54 2.93 4.33
C GLU A 94 17.90 1.56 4.92
N GLY A 95 16.91 0.74 5.29
CA GLY A 95 17.13 -0.58 5.88
C GLY A 95 16.00 -1.08 6.77
N VAL A 96 16.36 -1.79 7.85
CA VAL A 96 15.42 -2.44 8.78
C VAL A 96 15.90 -2.28 10.22
N HIS A 97 15.05 -1.74 11.09
CA HIS A 97 15.26 -1.77 12.54
C HIS A 97 14.97 -3.18 13.07
N ILE A 98 15.90 -3.76 13.83
CA ILE A 98 15.68 -5.04 14.51
C ILE A 98 15.39 -4.76 15.98
N ILE A 99 14.22 -5.20 16.42
CA ILE A 99 13.67 -4.96 17.76
C ILE A 99 13.57 -6.29 18.49
N ASP A 100 14.25 -6.39 19.62
CA ASP A 100 14.01 -7.46 20.58
C ASP A 100 12.70 -7.22 21.31
N ASN A 101 11.75 -8.14 21.11
CA ASN A 101 10.41 -8.11 21.66
C ASN A 101 10.15 -9.30 22.61
N GLN A 102 11.20 -9.86 23.23
CA GLN A 102 11.06 -10.90 24.27
C GLN A 102 10.15 -10.46 25.43
N ASN A 103 10.04 -9.16 25.68
CA ASN A 103 9.04 -8.58 26.57
C ASN A 103 8.27 -7.45 25.84
N PRO A 104 7.03 -7.70 25.37
CA PRO A 104 6.18 -6.69 24.72
C PRO A 104 5.84 -5.45 25.55
N LYS A 105 6.12 -5.44 26.86
CA LYS A 105 6.02 -4.25 27.73
C LYS A 105 7.32 -3.42 27.81
N ASN A 106 8.43 -3.94 27.28
CA ASN A 106 9.73 -3.26 27.21
C ASN A 106 10.51 -3.75 25.96
N PRO A 107 10.01 -3.49 24.74
CA PRO A 107 10.71 -3.80 23.50
C PRO A 107 11.94 -2.90 23.35
N ARG A 108 12.96 -3.38 22.64
CA ARG A 108 14.23 -2.63 22.45
C ARG A 108 14.71 -2.74 21.02
N ILE A 109 14.92 -1.61 20.35
CA ILE A 109 15.73 -1.58 19.13
C ILE A 109 17.14 -2.01 19.53
N ILE A 110 17.65 -3.12 18.97
CA ILE A 110 18.96 -3.69 19.31
C ILE A 110 20.01 -3.43 18.24
N SER A 111 19.60 -3.29 16.97
CA SER A 111 20.46 -2.97 15.84
C SER A 111 19.65 -2.38 14.70
N PHE A 112 20.35 -1.73 13.77
CA PHE A 112 19.81 -1.33 12.48
C PHE A 112 20.54 -2.10 11.36
N LEU A 113 19.80 -2.87 10.57
CA LEU A 113 20.30 -3.54 9.39
C LEU A 113 20.16 -2.58 8.20
N ARG A 114 21.24 -1.90 7.83
CA ARG A 114 21.26 -0.99 6.69
C ARG A 114 21.14 -1.79 5.38
N ILE A 115 20.14 -1.47 4.57
CA ILE A 115 19.91 -2.02 3.23
C ILE A 115 19.38 -0.88 2.35
N PRO A 116 20.23 -0.17 1.59
CA PRO A 116 19.78 0.90 0.71
C PRO A 116 18.78 0.41 -0.33
N GLY A 117 17.72 1.19 -0.55
CA GLY A 117 16.62 0.83 -1.45
C GLY A 117 15.66 -0.23 -0.91
N ASN A 118 15.74 -0.62 0.37
CA ASN A 118 14.83 -1.62 0.93
C ASN A 118 13.41 -1.08 1.15
N VAL A 119 12.42 -1.86 0.71
CA VAL A 119 10.98 -1.64 0.87
C VAL A 119 10.26 -2.92 1.34
N ASP A 120 10.75 -4.10 0.96
CA ASP A 120 10.14 -5.40 1.27
C ASP A 120 11.16 -6.38 1.87
N ILE A 121 10.67 -7.19 2.81
CA ILE A 121 11.43 -8.30 3.39
C ILE A 121 10.54 -9.54 3.58
N ALA A 122 11.16 -10.72 3.54
CA ALA A 122 10.61 -11.93 4.13
C ALA A 122 11.71 -12.71 4.86
N ILE A 123 11.35 -13.56 5.83
CA ILE A 123 12.30 -14.30 6.66
C ILE A 123 11.90 -15.79 6.69
N LYS A 124 12.84 -16.67 6.35
CA LYS A 124 12.74 -18.12 6.57
C LYS A 124 13.85 -18.54 7.53
N ASP A 125 13.49 -19.19 8.63
CA ASP A 125 14.44 -19.66 9.65
C ASP A 125 15.34 -18.52 10.16
N ASN A 126 16.62 -18.48 9.79
CA ASN A 126 17.55 -17.39 10.15
C ASN A 126 17.97 -16.52 8.94
N LEU A 127 17.30 -16.67 7.79
CA LEU A 127 17.64 -15.99 6.55
C LEU A 127 16.57 -14.96 6.20
N LEU A 128 17.01 -13.70 6.11
CA LEU A 128 16.22 -12.56 5.67
C LEU A 128 16.49 -12.30 4.18
N TYR A 129 15.42 -12.29 3.39
CA TYR A 129 15.41 -11.98 1.96
C TYR A 129 14.88 -10.55 1.80
N ALA A 130 15.63 -9.67 1.13
CA ALA A 130 15.30 -8.25 0.99
C ALA A 130 15.56 -7.72 -0.41
N ASP A 131 14.80 -6.71 -0.82
CA ASP A 131 15.22 -5.84 -1.93
C ASP A 131 16.35 -4.88 -1.48
N ASN A 132 17.34 -4.70 -2.35
CA ASN A 132 18.46 -3.77 -2.19
C ASN A 132 18.60 -2.96 -3.48
N GLY A 133 17.65 -2.06 -3.71
CA GLY A 133 17.41 -1.49 -5.04
C GLY A 133 16.84 -2.56 -5.98
N PRO A 134 17.42 -2.80 -7.17
CA PRO A 134 16.94 -3.82 -8.09
C PRO A 134 17.37 -5.26 -7.71
N ASP A 135 18.23 -5.44 -6.70
CA ASP A 135 18.78 -6.74 -6.33
C ASP A 135 17.98 -7.44 -5.22
N LEU A 136 17.93 -8.77 -5.25
CA LEU A 136 17.53 -9.58 -4.09
C LEU A 136 18.79 -9.95 -3.31
N VAL A 137 18.86 -9.56 -2.05
CA VAL A 137 19.92 -9.99 -1.12
C VAL A 137 19.38 -10.99 -0.11
N THR A 138 20.23 -11.93 0.28
CA THR A 138 19.95 -12.92 1.33
C THR A 138 20.95 -12.73 2.45
N ILE A 139 20.44 -12.60 3.67
CA ILE A 139 21.18 -12.14 4.83
C ILE A 139 20.94 -13.12 5.99
N ASP A 140 22.01 -13.71 6.49
CA ASP A 140 21.98 -14.47 7.75
C ASP A 140 21.85 -13.50 8.93
N ILE A 141 20.71 -13.59 9.61
CA ILE A 141 20.34 -12.80 10.80
C ILE A 141 20.35 -13.65 12.09
N SER A 142 21.02 -14.81 12.08
CA SER A 142 21.20 -15.67 13.27
C SER A 142 21.81 -14.92 14.45
N ASN A 143 22.71 -13.96 14.17
CA ASN A 143 23.10 -12.90 15.10
C ASN A 143 22.56 -11.55 14.60
N PRO A 144 21.49 -10.98 15.19
CA PRO A 144 20.93 -9.71 14.74
C PRO A 144 21.86 -8.50 14.95
N LEU A 145 22.91 -8.63 15.78
CA LEU A 145 23.90 -7.57 16.01
C LEU A 145 25.04 -7.58 14.97
N ALA A 146 25.26 -8.71 14.29
CA ALA A 146 26.32 -8.88 13.30
C ALA A 146 25.84 -9.86 12.21
N VAL A 147 25.08 -9.32 11.26
CA VAL A 147 24.48 -10.09 10.15
C VAL A 147 25.49 -10.28 9.01
N ASN A 148 25.32 -11.34 8.22
CA ASN A 148 26.19 -11.64 7.09
C ASN A 148 25.38 -11.74 5.78
N VAL A 149 25.83 -11.09 4.71
CA VAL A 149 25.26 -11.32 3.36
C VAL A 149 25.77 -12.66 2.85
N VAL A 150 24.87 -13.60 2.57
CA VAL A 150 25.22 -14.95 2.06
C VAL A 150 25.06 -15.08 0.55
N SER A 151 24.12 -14.36 -0.06
CA SER A 151 23.97 -14.31 -1.52
C SER A 151 23.32 -13.03 -2.03
N ARG A 152 23.51 -12.75 -3.31
CA ARG A 152 22.86 -11.68 -4.06
C ARG A 152 22.45 -12.19 -5.44
N VAL A 153 21.16 -12.03 -5.78
CA VAL A 153 20.68 -12.16 -7.16
C VAL A 153 20.60 -10.74 -7.73
N ARG A 154 21.52 -10.40 -8.63
CA ARG A 154 21.51 -9.09 -9.32
C ARG A 154 20.26 -8.94 -10.19
N ASP A 155 19.75 -7.72 -10.25
CA ASP A 155 18.65 -7.31 -11.15
C ASP A 155 17.43 -8.24 -11.04
N ALA A 156 17.15 -8.64 -9.79
CA ALA A 156 16.07 -9.53 -9.42
C ALA A 156 14.69 -8.86 -9.54
N PHE A 157 14.66 -7.54 -9.46
CA PHE A 157 13.49 -6.68 -9.54
C PHE A 157 13.72 -5.58 -10.58
N ARG A 158 12.64 -4.91 -11.00
CA ARG A 158 12.80 -3.64 -11.70
C ARG A 158 13.39 -2.60 -10.77
N GLU A 159 13.99 -1.56 -11.33
CA GLU A 159 14.44 -0.40 -10.55
C GLU A 159 13.29 0.24 -9.75
N LEU A 160 13.60 0.74 -8.55
CA LEU A 160 12.63 1.36 -7.64
C LEU A 160 11.87 2.50 -8.33
N PRO A 161 10.55 2.35 -8.57
CA PRO A 161 9.80 3.36 -9.29
C PRO A 161 9.59 4.61 -8.44
N ILE A 162 9.27 5.71 -9.13
CA ILE A 162 9.02 7.01 -8.51
C ILE A 162 7.74 6.97 -7.63
N PRO A 163 7.77 7.48 -6.37
CA PRO A 163 6.63 7.52 -5.44
C PRO A 163 5.44 8.43 -5.83
N GLY A 164 5.38 8.89 -7.08
CA GLY A 164 4.39 9.85 -7.56
C GLY A 164 4.68 10.32 -8.98
N GLN A 165 3.94 11.31 -9.46
CA GLN A 165 3.89 11.61 -10.90
C GLN A 165 5.04 12.48 -11.43
N PHE A 166 5.77 13.20 -10.57
CA PHE A 166 6.67 14.28 -10.99
C PHE A 166 8.10 14.12 -10.48
N LEU A 167 9.07 14.20 -11.41
CA LEU A 167 10.48 14.45 -11.08
C LEU A 167 10.68 15.93 -10.74
N HIS A 168 11.58 16.23 -9.81
CA HIS A 168 11.96 17.61 -9.49
C HIS A 168 12.86 18.19 -10.59
N PRO A 169 12.63 19.42 -11.09
CA PRO A 169 13.42 20.01 -12.18
C PRO A 169 14.94 19.97 -11.98
N ASP A 170 15.43 20.40 -10.81
CA ASP A 170 16.88 20.39 -10.48
C ASP A 170 17.53 19.00 -10.54
N CYS A 171 16.72 17.94 -10.46
CA CYS A 171 17.15 16.56 -10.46
C CYS A 171 16.98 15.88 -11.83
N TYR A 172 16.58 16.65 -12.85
CA TYR A 172 16.50 16.25 -14.25
C TYR A 172 17.89 16.33 -14.92
N THR A 173 18.83 15.50 -14.46
CA THR A 173 20.15 15.40 -15.10
C THR A 173 20.02 14.72 -16.46
N THR A 174 20.36 15.42 -17.55
CA THR A 174 20.30 14.87 -18.93
C THR A 174 21.25 13.70 -19.16
N LYS A 175 22.28 13.54 -18.31
CA LYS A 175 23.04 12.29 -18.18
C LYS A 175 23.10 11.83 -16.71
N ARG A 176 22.30 10.81 -16.38
CA ARG A 176 22.48 9.98 -15.18
C ARG A 176 23.88 9.35 -15.20
N PRO A 177 24.63 9.29 -14.08
CA PRO A 177 25.94 8.65 -14.06
C PRO A 177 25.86 7.16 -14.40
N ASP A 178 26.80 6.70 -15.22
CA ASP A 178 26.83 5.33 -15.73
C ASP A 178 27.02 4.31 -14.58
N ASN A 179 26.43 3.11 -14.70
CA ASN A 179 26.47 2.04 -13.69
C ASN A 179 25.96 2.46 -12.28
N THR A 180 24.97 3.35 -12.21
CA THR A 180 24.20 3.65 -10.99
C THR A 180 22.86 2.92 -10.96
N VAL A 181 22.32 2.73 -9.75
CA VAL A 181 20.93 2.30 -9.49
C VAL A 181 20.23 3.33 -8.59
N VAL A 182 18.89 3.40 -8.68
CA VAL A 182 18.06 4.12 -7.70
C VAL A 182 17.95 3.27 -6.43
N VAL A 183 18.35 3.86 -5.29
CA VAL A 183 18.24 3.28 -3.94
C VAL A 183 17.25 4.03 -3.05
N GLY A 184 16.39 4.87 -3.63
CA GLY A 184 15.38 5.62 -2.90
C GLY A 184 15.04 6.94 -3.59
N TRP A 185 14.17 7.72 -2.95
CA TRP A 185 13.66 8.97 -3.52
C TRP A 185 13.54 10.07 -2.46
N GLN A 186 14.20 11.20 -2.67
CA GLN A 186 14.01 12.40 -1.85
C GLN A 186 12.74 13.13 -2.30
N LYS A 187 11.77 13.30 -1.40
CA LYS A 187 10.62 14.18 -1.61
C LYS A 187 11.09 15.64 -1.59
N LYS A 188 10.60 16.45 -2.53
CA LYS A 188 10.77 17.91 -2.57
C LYS A 188 9.43 18.58 -2.92
N GLU A 189 9.32 19.87 -2.62
CA GLU A 189 8.18 20.70 -3.02
C GLU A 189 8.58 21.70 -4.09
N VAL A 190 7.77 21.80 -5.14
CA VAL A 190 7.95 22.74 -6.25
C VAL A 190 6.83 23.78 -6.18
N ALA A 191 7.17 25.07 -6.17
CA ALA A 191 6.18 26.13 -6.24
C ALA A 191 5.58 26.19 -7.65
N VAL A 192 4.26 25.98 -7.76
CA VAL A 192 3.51 26.15 -9.01
C VAL A 192 3.28 27.64 -9.23
N VAL A 193 4.21 28.28 -9.95
CA VAL A 193 4.02 29.63 -10.46
C VAL A 193 2.92 29.60 -11.52
N ASN A 194 1.88 30.43 -11.36
CA ASN A 194 0.77 30.56 -12.32
C ASN A 194 1.25 31.20 -13.64
N ASN A 195 1.91 30.42 -14.49
CA ASN A 195 2.38 30.82 -15.81
C ASN A 195 1.73 29.92 -16.88
N PRO A 196 0.85 30.45 -17.74
CA PRO A 196 0.14 29.67 -18.76
C PRO A 196 1.05 29.16 -19.90
N PHE A 197 2.34 29.49 -19.90
CA PHE A 197 3.33 29.07 -20.90
C PHE A 197 4.31 27.98 -20.45
N PHE A 198 4.14 27.37 -19.26
CA PHE A 198 4.83 26.12 -18.97
C PHE A 198 4.22 24.97 -19.78
N GLY A 199 4.77 24.74 -20.97
CA GLY A 199 4.35 23.70 -21.91
C GLY A 199 4.69 22.29 -21.44
N TRP A 200 3.93 21.77 -20.46
CA TRP A 200 3.99 20.37 -20.04
C TRP A 200 3.43 19.46 -21.14
N GLY A 201 4.31 18.94 -21.99
CA GLY A 201 4.00 17.76 -22.80
C GLY A 201 3.66 16.59 -21.85
N PRO A 202 2.50 15.93 -21.95
CA PRO A 202 2.08 14.90 -21.01
C PRO A 202 2.83 13.58 -21.26
N MET A 203 4.08 13.52 -20.81
CA MET A 203 4.82 12.27 -20.73
C MET A 203 4.31 11.45 -19.54
N LEU A 204 3.43 10.49 -19.86
CA LEU A 204 2.94 9.49 -18.92
C LEU A 204 4.09 8.56 -18.49
N ALA A 205 4.85 8.97 -17.47
CA ALA A 205 5.49 8.02 -16.60
C ALA A 205 4.39 7.22 -15.88
N ASN A 206 4.52 5.89 -15.82
CA ASN A 206 3.64 5.08 -14.98
C ASN A 206 3.94 5.42 -13.51
N GLY A 207 3.17 6.36 -12.95
CA GLY A 207 3.31 6.80 -11.57
C GLY A 207 2.87 5.69 -10.62
N SER A 208 3.84 5.00 -10.02
CA SER A 208 3.57 3.84 -9.17
C SER A 208 2.73 4.23 -7.94
N PRO A 209 1.77 3.38 -7.54
CA PRO A 209 1.05 3.55 -6.28
C PRO A 209 1.98 3.30 -5.12
N THR A 210 1.99 4.21 -4.14
CA THR A 210 2.56 3.92 -2.82
C THR A 210 1.44 3.65 -1.83
N ALA A 211 0.97 2.41 -1.81
CA ALA A 211 0.46 1.83 -0.57
C ALA A 211 1.65 1.62 0.41
N SER A 212 1.39 1.72 1.70
CA SER A 212 2.36 1.42 2.78
C SER A 212 2.08 -0.01 3.32
N PHE A 213 2.13 -0.22 4.64
CA PHE A 213 1.32 -1.23 5.37
C PHE A 213 1.84 -2.72 5.38
N ALA A 214 1.26 -3.63 6.22
CA ALA A 214 1.66 -5.04 6.49
C ALA A 214 0.49 -5.96 7.05
N ASP A 215 0.76 -6.97 7.93
CA ASP A 215 -0.06 -8.15 8.44
C ASP A 215 0.26 -9.64 7.99
N ARG A 216 -0.39 -10.73 8.48
CA ARG A 216 0.35 -11.89 9.03
C ARG A 216 -0.32 -13.30 9.09
N GLY A 217 0.12 -14.26 8.26
CA GLY A 217 0.48 -15.65 8.70
C GLY A 217 -0.30 -16.89 8.24
N ALA A 218 0.10 -18.13 8.60
CA ALA A 218 1.29 -18.62 9.34
C ALA A 218 1.53 -20.15 9.10
N GLY A 219 2.76 -20.68 9.17
CA GLY A 219 2.96 -22.15 9.09
C GLY A 219 4.39 -22.72 8.97
N GLY A 220 5.22 -22.62 10.01
CA GLY A 220 6.45 -23.43 10.15
C GLY A 220 7.76 -22.78 9.67
N GLY A 221 8.68 -22.49 10.62
CA GLY A 221 10.04 -21.96 10.37
C GLY A 221 10.11 -20.51 9.86
N THR A 222 9.14 -20.11 9.05
CA THR A 222 8.97 -18.77 8.49
C THR A 222 8.59 -17.73 9.55
N GLY A 223 8.99 -16.49 9.28
CA GLY A 223 8.35 -15.34 9.90
C GLY A 223 6.96 -15.10 9.33
N LYS A 224 6.11 -14.45 10.12
CA LYS A 224 4.73 -14.12 9.78
C LYS A 224 4.83 -12.63 9.35
N ALA A 225 4.25 -12.28 8.19
CA ALA A 225 4.79 -11.25 7.27
C ALA A 225 4.09 -9.87 7.22
N GLY A 226 3.75 -9.41 6.00
CA GLY A 226 2.87 -8.28 5.75
C GLY A 226 1.69 -8.62 4.82
N SER A 227 0.44 -8.26 5.13
CA SER A 227 -0.68 -8.30 4.18
C SER A 227 -0.63 -7.17 3.15
N LEU A 228 0.24 -6.17 3.37
CA LEU A 228 0.83 -5.37 2.28
C LEU A 228 2.35 -5.52 2.20
N ALA A 229 2.92 -6.60 2.73
CA ALA A 229 4.17 -7.10 2.15
C ALA A 229 3.88 -7.55 0.73
N ARG A 230 4.92 -7.49 -0.09
CA ARG A 230 4.96 -8.01 -1.44
C ARG A 230 5.88 -9.21 -1.56
N PHE A 231 6.50 -9.62 -0.44
CA PHE A 231 7.32 -10.82 -0.32
C PHE A 231 6.65 -11.79 0.66
N ALA A 232 6.42 -13.03 0.24
CA ALA A 232 5.93 -14.12 1.07
C ALA A 232 6.82 -15.35 0.88
N VAL A 233 7.14 -16.07 1.96
CA VAL A 233 7.76 -17.40 1.86
C VAL A 233 6.71 -18.44 2.21
N LEU A 234 6.59 -19.45 1.35
CA LEU A 234 5.80 -20.64 1.58
C LEU A 234 6.67 -21.84 1.18
N ASP A 235 6.81 -22.78 2.11
CA ASP A 235 7.73 -23.93 2.03
C ASP A 235 9.15 -23.53 1.58
N GLU A 236 9.58 -24.05 0.42
CA GLU A 236 10.88 -23.82 -0.20
C GLU A 236 10.79 -22.82 -1.38
N THR A 237 9.90 -21.83 -1.33
CA THR A 237 9.84 -20.77 -2.36
C THR A 237 9.52 -19.40 -1.77
N LEU A 238 10.31 -18.40 -2.19
CA LEU A 238 10.03 -16.99 -1.99
C LEU A 238 9.20 -16.49 -3.18
N TYR A 239 7.98 -16.06 -2.88
CA TYR A 239 7.08 -15.41 -3.82
C TYR A 239 7.18 -13.90 -3.64
N THR A 240 7.37 -13.18 -4.73
CA THR A 240 7.47 -11.71 -4.75
C THR A 240 6.49 -11.14 -5.76
N VAL A 241 5.83 -10.02 -5.45
CA VAL A 241 4.93 -9.34 -6.38
C VAL A 241 5.38 -7.91 -6.68
N ASP A 242 5.27 -7.54 -7.95
CA ASP A 242 5.33 -6.15 -8.41
C ASP A 242 4.03 -5.82 -9.16
N GLU A 243 3.80 -4.55 -9.53
CA GLU A 243 2.53 -4.11 -10.16
C GLU A 243 2.06 -4.94 -11.36
N ASN A 244 2.93 -5.68 -12.05
CA ASN A 244 2.57 -6.46 -13.23
C ASN A 244 3.09 -7.91 -13.21
N SER A 245 3.47 -8.45 -12.05
CA SER A 245 3.95 -9.83 -11.99
C SER A 245 4.00 -10.48 -10.61
N LEU A 246 3.93 -11.81 -10.61
CA LEU A 246 4.36 -12.70 -9.53
C LEU A 246 5.70 -13.33 -9.95
N ARG A 247 6.77 -13.09 -9.20
CA ARG A 247 8.12 -13.64 -9.45
C ARG A 247 8.56 -14.53 -8.31
N LEU A 248 9.08 -15.70 -8.67
CA LEU A 248 9.48 -16.77 -7.75
C LEU A 248 10.99 -16.84 -7.58
N PHE A 249 11.44 -17.27 -6.40
CA PHE A 249 12.80 -17.73 -6.15
C PHE A 249 12.76 -19.05 -5.36
N ASP A 250 13.44 -20.06 -5.87
CA ASP A 250 13.61 -21.38 -5.28
C ASP A 250 14.53 -21.31 -4.06
N LEU A 251 14.07 -21.83 -2.92
CA LEU A 251 14.77 -21.84 -1.63
C LEU A 251 15.22 -23.25 -1.19
N ALA A 252 15.22 -24.25 -2.07
CA ALA A 252 15.79 -25.58 -1.76
C ALA A 252 17.29 -25.50 -1.40
N SER A 253 17.98 -24.45 -1.85
CA SER A 253 19.23 -23.95 -1.28
C SER A 253 18.99 -22.53 -0.74
N PRO A 254 18.54 -22.36 0.53
CA PRO A 254 17.98 -21.10 0.98
C PRO A 254 19.04 -19.99 1.15
N THR A 255 20.31 -20.37 1.31
CA THR A 255 21.46 -19.46 1.31
C THR A 255 21.92 -19.02 -0.09
N SER A 256 21.28 -19.51 -1.16
CA SER A 256 21.55 -19.12 -2.54
C SER A 256 20.29 -19.25 -3.42
N PRO A 257 19.30 -18.36 -3.27
CA PRO A 257 18.02 -18.48 -3.97
C PRO A 257 18.16 -18.44 -5.50
N ALA A 258 17.61 -19.44 -6.18
CA ALA A 258 17.63 -19.49 -7.64
C ALA A 258 16.39 -18.81 -8.23
N ALA A 259 16.59 -17.88 -9.16
CA ALA A 259 15.48 -17.17 -9.80
C ALA A 259 14.59 -18.11 -10.63
N GLY A 260 13.31 -18.18 -10.28
CA GLY A 260 12.30 -19.00 -10.93
C GLY A 260 11.44 -18.23 -11.94
N PRO A 261 10.23 -18.74 -12.25
CA PRO A 261 9.29 -18.08 -13.15
C PRO A 261 8.97 -16.62 -12.76
N LYS A 262 8.80 -15.76 -13.77
CA LYS A 262 8.13 -14.46 -13.65
C LYS A 262 6.81 -14.54 -14.42
N LEU A 263 5.71 -14.69 -13.71
CA LEU A 263 4.36 -14.78 -14.27
C LEU A 263 3.79 -13.36 -14.44
N PRO A 264 3.34 -12.97 -15.65
CA PRO A 264 2.73 -11.66 -15.86
C PRO A 264 1.33 -11.57 -15.24
N LEU A 265 1.03 -10.45 -14.60
CA LEU A 265 -0.27 -10.11 -14.01
C LEU A 265 -0.77 -8.80 -14.64
N MET A 266 -2.09 -8.67 -14.83
CA MET A 266 -2.62 -7.60 -15.69
C MET A 266 -2.83 -6.24 -14.99
N PHE A 267 -3.00 -6.23 -13.66
CA PHE A 267 -3.37 -5.04 -12.90
C PHE A 267 -2.58 -4.93 -11.62
N GLY A 268 -2.31 -3.68 -11.21
CA GLY A 268 -1.44 -3.30 -10.10
C GLY A 268 -1.61 -4.15 -8.85
N VAL A 269 -0.74 -5.13 -8.67
CA VAL A 269 -0.66 -5.92 -7.44
C VAL A 269 -0.02 -5.07 -6.35
N GLU A 270 -0.71 -4.96 -5.23
CA GLU A 270 -0.24 -4.20 -4.08
C GLU A 270 0.25 -5.14 -2.97
N THR A 271 -0.23 -6.38 -2.93
CA THR A 271 -0.14 -7.28 -1.77
C THR A 271 -0.02 -8.77 -2.10
N ILE A 272 0.50 -9.57 -1.16
CA ILE A 272 0.51 -11.04 -1.21
C ILE A 272 0.27 -11.63 0.19
N PHE A 273 -0.81 -12.39 0.35
CA PHE A 273 -1.13 -13.14 1.57
C PHE A 273 -1.07 -14.66 1.30
N PRO A 274 -0.13 -15.41 1.90
CA PRO A 274 -0.08 -16.86 1.81
C PRO A 274 -1.02 -17.51 2.84
N TYR A 275 -1.81 -18.50 2.43
CA TYR A 275 -2.61 -19.33 3.34
C TYR A 275 -2.78 -20.74 2.76
N ASP A 276 -2.43 -21.78 3.55
CA ASP A 276 -2.25 -23.16 3.03
C ASP A 276 -1.35 -23.12 1.77
N HIS A 277 -1.56 -24.00 0.80
CA HIS A 277 -0.90 -24.02 -0.51
C HIS A 277 -1.46 -22.97 -1.49
N TYR A 278 -2.01 -21.84 -1.00
CA TYR A 278 -2.56 -20.76 -1.82
C TYR A 278 -1.90 -19.40 -1.56
N LEU A 279 -1.89 -18.57 -2.61
CA LEU A 279 -1.55 -17.15 -2.54
C LEU A 279 -2.76 -16.32 -2.94
N PHE A 280 -3.11 -15.36 -2.10
CA PHE A 280 -4.14 -14.36 -2.32
C PHE A 280 -3.44 -13.04 -2.64
N LEU A 281 -3.57 -12.56 -3.87
CA LEU A 281 -2.90 -11.33 -4.33
C LEU A 281 -3.94 -10.22 -4.46
N GLY A 282 -3.88 -9.24 -3.57
CA GLY A 282 -4.72 -8.04 -3.66
C GLY A 282 -4.20 -7.10 -4.75
N THR A 283 -5.09 -6.68 -5.64
CA THR A 283 -4.79 -5.78 -6.74
C THR A 283 -5.85 -4.71 -6.85
N GLN A 284 -5.54 -3.63 -7.55
CA GLN A 284 -6.42 -2.47 -7.66
C GLN A 284 -7.82 -2.72 -8.26
N ARG A 285 -8.06 -3.91 -8.83
CA ARG A 285 -9.31 -4.25 -9.52
C ARG A 285 -9.89 -5.60 -9.10
N GLY A 286 -9.24 -6.32 -8.21
CA GLY A 286 -9.62 -7.68 -7.86
C GLY A 286 -8.56 -8.44 -7.10
N MET A 287 -8.98 -9.55 -6.50
CA MET A 287 -8.10 -10.51 -5.85
C MET A 287 -7.80 -11.69 -6.78
N TYR A 288 -6.53 -11.97 -7.04
CA TYR A 288 -6.14 -13.26 -7.63
C TYR A 288 -6.05 -14.33 -6.54
N ILE A 289 -6.49 -15.55 -6.86
CA ILE A 289 -6.20 -16.74 -6.06
C ILE A 289 -5.31 -17.66 -6.89
N TYR A 290 -4.11 -17.96 -6.41
CA TYR A 290 -3.16 -18.89 -7.02
C TYR A 290 -2.97 -20.13 -6.15
N ASP A 291 -3.08 -21.31 -6.76
CA ASP A 291 -2.63 -22.60 -6.24
C ASP A 291 -1.11 -22.69 -6.47
N VAL A 292 -0.37 -22.97 -5.40
CA VAL A 292 1.09 -23.11 -5.40
C VAL A 292 1.57 -24.44 -4.79
N ALA A 293 0.70 -25.46 -4.70
CA ALA A 293 1.07 -26.81 -4.26
C ALA A 293 2.16 -27.46 -5.14
N THR A 294 2.36 -26.95 -6.36
CA THR A 294 3.56 -27.19 -7.17
C THR A 294 4.38 -25.89 -7.24
N PRO A 295 5.40 -25.68 -6.37
CA PRO A 295 5.99 -24.35 -6.18
C PRO A 295 6.60 -23.72 -7.44
N LYS A 296 7.06 -24.53 -8.40
CA LYS A 296 7.64 -24.07 -9.68
C LYS A 296 6.60 -23.91 -10.81
N SER A 297 5.31 -24.16 -10.54
CA SER A 297 4.20 -23.99 -11.49
C SER A 297 2.93 -23.45 -10.82
N PRO A 298 2.94 -22.18 -10.34
CA PRO A 298 1.72 -21.55 -9.81
C PRO A 298 0.59 -21.53 -10.83
N ARG A 299 -0.60 -21.96 -10.39
CA ARG A 299 -1.80 -22.06 -11.21
C ARG A 299 -2.85 -21.10 -10.71
N GLN A 300 -3.28 -20.16 -11.56
CA GLN A 300 -4.40 -19.29 -11.22
C GLN A 300 -5.68 -20.15 -11.05
N VAL A 301 -6.34 -20.02 -9.91
CA VAL A 301 -7.60 -20.72 -9.57
C VAL A 301 -8.80 -19.84 -9.93
N SER A 302 -8.72 -18.55 -9.63
CA SER A 302 -9.72 -17.55 -10.00
C SER A 302 -9.13 -16.13 -10.00
N PHE A 303 -9.95 -15.17 -10.41
CA PHE A 303 -9.74 -13.74 -10.15
C PHE A 303 -11.12 -13.15 -9.78
N MET A 304 -11.25 -12.64 -8.56
CA MET A 304 -12.48 -11.99 -8.10
C MET A 304 -12.37 -10.49 -8.36
N GLN A 305 -13.11 -9.96 -9.33
CA GLN A 305 -13.12 -8.53 -9.61
C GLN A 305 -13.92 -7.75 -8.54
N HIS A 306 -13.41 -6.60 -8.11
CA HIS A 306 -14.10 -5.64 -7.24
C HIS A 306 -14.04 -4.22 -7.82
N ALA A 307 -14.49 -3.22 -7.04
CA ALA A 307 -14.36 -1.80 -7.39
C ALA A 307 -12.88 -1.38 -7.48
N LEU A 308 -12.60 -0.27 -8.16
CA LEU A 308 -11.25 0.29 -8.24
C LEU A 308 -10.86 0.88 -6.87
N SER A 309 -10.07 0.16 -6.09
CA SER A 309 -9.64 0.52 -4.73
C SER A 309 -8.23 -0.06 -4.43
N CYS A 310 -7.55 0.47 -3.42
CA CYS A 310 -6.14 0.15 -3.09
C CYS A 310 -6.02 -0.75 -1.83
N ASP A 311 -5.91 -2.07 -2.03
CA ASP A 311 -6.59 -3.06 -1.18
C ASP A 311 -5.69 -4.21 -0.66
N PRO A 312 -5.52 -4.34 0.67
CA PRO A 312 -5.06 -5.58 1.30
C PRO A 312 -6.13 -6.66 1.46
N VAL A 313 -5.63 -7.89 1.54
CA VAL A 313 -6.35 -9.11 1.85
C VAL A 313 -5.68 -9.85 3.01
N VAL A 314 -6.48 -10.35 3.95
CA VAL A 314 -6.08 -11.40 4.90
C VAL A 314 -7.07 -12.55 4.85
N VAL A 315 -6.62 -13.77 5.16
CA VAL A 315 -7.43 -14.99 5.08
C VAL A 315 -7.42 -15.72 6.42
N ASP A 316 -8.62 -16.13 6.84
CA ASP A 316 -8.89 -16.90 8.05
C ASP A 316 -9.80 -18.08 7.67
N GLU A 317 -9.19 -19.26 7.51
CA GLU A 317 -9.79 -20.51 7.01
C GLU A 317 -10.72 -20.35 5.80
N ARG A 318 -12.01 -20.14 6.06
CA ARG A 318 -13.09 -20.07 5.06
C ARG A 318 -13.29 -18.66 4.49
N PHE A 319 -12.82 -17.61 5.16
CA PHE A 319 -13.13 -16.24 4.78
C PHE A 319 -11.89 -15.42 4.44
N ALA A 320 -11.94 -14.69 3.32
CA ALA A 320 -11.04 -13.57 3.10
C ALA A 320 -11.70 -12.28 3.57
N TYR A 321 -10.92 -11.44 4.24
CA TYR A 321 -11.27 -10.08 4.60
C TYR A 321 -10.46 -9.14 3.71
N LEU A 322 -11.15 -8.22 3.03
CA LEU A 322 -10.53 -7.22 2.16
C LEU A 322 -10.97 -5.83 2.60
N THR A 323 -10.04 -4.90 2.77
CA THR A 323 -10.40 -3.48 2.93
C THR A 323 -10.28 -2.76 1.61
N LEU A 324 -11.38 -2.12 1.18
CA LEU A 324 -11.40 -1.27 0.01
C LEU A 324 -11.11 0.18 0.40
N ARG A 325 -10.17 0.84 -0.27
CA ARG A 325 -9.83 2.25 -0.02
C ARG A 325 -9.77 3.12 -1.28
N SER A 326 -10.51 4.21 -1.25
CA SER A 326 -10.38 5.34 -2.19
C SER A 326 -9.11 6.18 -1.91
N GLY A 327 -8.42 6.62 -2.97
CA GLY A 327 -7.19 7.39 -2.88
C GLY A 327 -7.21 8.70 -3.68
N PRO A 328 -6.31 9.66 -3.38
CA PRO A 328 -6.31 10.97 -4.04
C PRO A 328 -5.74 10.94 -5.47
N ASN A 329 -4.77 10.05 -5.72
CA ASN A 329 -4.08 9.92 -7.00
C ASN A 329 -4.48 8.61 -7.70
N THR A 330 -4.02 7.49 -7.14
CA THR A 330 -4.48 6.14 -7.46
C THR A 330 -5.77 5.86 -6.71
N CYS A 331 -6.62 4.94 -7.21
CA CYS A 331 -7.89 4.55 -6.57
C CYS A 331 -8.87 5.72 -6.36
N ARG A 332 -8.78 6.75 -7.20
CA ARG A 332 -9.67 7.90 -7.18
C ARG A 332 -11.10 7.50 -7.56
N ASN A 333 -12.06 7.98 -6.79
CA ASN A 333 -13.48 7.59 -6.84
C ASN A 333 -13.74 6.10 -6.52
N GLY A 334 -12.81 5.43 -5.82
CA GLY A 334 -13.05 4.13 -5.19
C GLY A 334 -14.05 4.22 -4.03
N VAL A 335 -14.28 3.08 -3.37
CA VAL A 335 -15.12 2.96 -2.17
C VAL A 335 -14.26 2.78 -0.91
N ASN A 336 -14.82 3.10 0.26
CA ASN A 336 -14.19 2.89 1.56
C ASN A 336 -14.99 1.83 2.34
N GLU A 337 -14.53 0.57 2.32
CA GLU A 337 -15.30 -0.58 2.80
C GLU A 337 -14.40 -1.64 3.47
N LEU A 338 -15.00 -2.53 4.24
CA LEU A 338 -14.49 -3.85 4.60
C LEU A 338 -15.43 -4.89 4.00
N GLN A 339 -14.90 -5.80 3.19
CA GLN A 339 -15.65 -6.88 2.53
C GLN A 339 -15.28 -8.25 3.12
N VAL A 340 -16.28 -9.12 3.23
CA VAL A 340 -16.16 -10.50 3.72
C VAL A 340 -16.48 -11.45 2.57
N ILE A 341 -15.51 -12.28 2.19
CA ILE A 341 -15.58 -13.15 1.00
C ILE A 341 -15.57 -14.61 1.44
N ASP A 342 -16.56 -15.41 1.03
CA ASP A 342 -16.58 -16.86 1.26
C ASP A 342 -15.68 -17.59 0.24
N LEU A 343 -14.70 -18.33 0.74
CA LEU A 343 -13.70 -19.09 0.00
C LEU A 343 -14.05 -20.57 -0.18
N THR A 344 -15.22 -21.03 0.30
CA THR A 344 -15.71 -22.43 0.17
C THR A 344 -15.64 -22.98 -1.27
N THR A 345 -15.55 -22.11 -2.27
CA THR A 345 -15.22 -22.49 -3.65
C THR A 345 -14.20 -21.52 -4.23
N LEU A 346 -12.90 -21.79 -4.08
CA LEU A 346 -11.80 -20.92 -4.51
C LEU A 346 -11.80 -20.57 -6.02
N SER A 347 -12.48 -21.37 -6.86
CA SER A 347 -12.71 -21.07 -8.28
C SER A 347 -13.84 -20.06 -8.55
N ASN A 348 -14.68 -19.78 -7.55
CA ASN A 348 -15.80 -18.84 -7.59
C ASN A 348 -16.08 -18.28 -6.19
N PRO A 349 -15.13 -17.52 -5.60
CA PRO A 349 -15.28 -16.90 -4.27
C PRO A 349 -16.37 -15.82 -4.30
N LYS A 350 -17.05 -15.60 -3.17
CA LYS A 350 -18.29 -14.80 -3.13
C LYS A 350 -18.26 -13.71 -2.08
N LEU A 351 -18.53 -12.47 -2.48
CA LEU A 351 -18.84 -11.38 -1.55
C LEU A 351 -20.11 -11.72 -0.76
N MET A 352 -19.97 -11.86 0.55
CA MET A 352 -21.07 -12.20 1.47
C MET A 352 -21.61 -10.99 2.23
N ARG A 353 -20.72 -10.08 2.65
CA ARG A 353 -21.08 -8.82 3.34
C ARG A 353 -20.09 -7.71 3.04
N THR A 354 -20.60 -6.49 3.14
CA THR A 354 -19.85 -5.22 3.08
C THR A 354 -20.15 -4.41 4.35
N TYR A 355 -19.13 -3.78 4.91
CA TYR A 355 -19.20 -2.87 6.05
C TYR A 355 -18.57 -1.52 5.66
N PRO A 356 -19.22 -0.36 5.91
CA PRO A 356 -18.67 0.93 5.54
C PRO A 356 -17.47 1.30 6.42
N MET A 357 -16.43 1.87 5.81
CA MET A 357 -15.21 2.38 6.47
C MET A 357 -14.98 3.85 6.09
N THR A 358 -14.12 4.57 6.82
CA THR A 358 -13.81 5.98 6.52
C THR A 358 -12.71 6.12 5.46
N GLY A 359 -11.72 5.22 5.49
CA GLY A 359 -10.55 5.18 4.63
C GLY A 359 -9.56 4.14 5.16
N PRO A 360 -9.84 2.84 4.99
CA PRO A 360 -9.10 1.75 5.62
C PRO A 360 -7.74 1.52 4.95
N GLN A 361 -6.73 1.06 5.68
CA GLN A 361 -5.32 1.13 5.28
C GLN A 361 -4.59 -0.21 5.40
N GLY A 362 -4.92 -0.99 6.43
CA GLY A 362 -4.42 -2.32 6.68
C GLY A 362 -5.38 -3.05 7.59
N LEU A 363 -5.27 -4.37 7.65
CA LEU A 363 -6.09 -5.22 8.50
C LEU A 363 -5.29 -6.45 8.92
N GLY A 364 -5.73 -7.13 9.98
CA GLY A 364 -5.12 -8.38 10.39
C GLY A 364 -5.99 -9.29 11.22
N VAL A 365 -5.77 -10.59 11.12
CA VAL A 365 -6.63 -11.62 11.72
C VAL A 365 -5.81 -12.66 12.47
N ASP A 366 -6.33 -13.12 13.61
CA ASP A 366 -5.69 -14.12 14.47
C ASP A 366 -6.78 -14.81 15.30
N ASN A 367 -7.29 -15.95 14.81
CA ASN A 367 -8.51 -16.62 15.28
C ASN A 367 -9.75 -15.70 15.10
N ASP A 368 -10.76 -15.83 15.96
CA ASP A 368 -12.03 -15.08 15.96
C ASP A 368 -11.93 -13.53 16.08
N GLN A 369 -10.75 -12.92 15.90
CA GLN A 369 -10.47 -11.49 16.05
C GLN A 369 -9.84 -10.89 14.79
N LEU A 370 -10.56 -9.94 14.18
CA LEU A 370 -10.12 -9.12 13.05
C LEU A 370 -9.88 -7.67 13.49
N PHE A 371 -8.72 -7.14 13.15
CA PHE A 371 -8.26 -5.78 13.41
C PHE A 371 -8.27 -5.01 12.08
N VAL A 372 -8.75 -3.77 12.06
CA VAL A 372 -8.78 -2.92 10.86
C VAL A 372 -8.25 -1.53 11.19
N CYS A 373 -7.14 -1.16 10.55
CA CYS A 373 -6.59 0.18 10.59
C CYS A 373 -7.39 1.09 9.66
N ASP A 374 -8.17 2.00 10.22
CA ASP A 374 -8.91 3.02 9.47
C ASP A 374 -8.33 4.41 9.74
N SER A 375 -8.47 5.29 8.75
CA SER A 375 -8.16 6.73 8.80
C SER A 375 -8.73 7.47 10.02
N ASP A 376 -9.78 6.94 10.64
CA ASP A 376 -10.40 7.49 11.85
C ASP A 376 -10.02 6.76 13.16
N GLY A 377 -9.23 5.67 13.10
CA GLY A 377 -8.84 4.84 14.23
C GLY A 377 -8.74 3.34 13.94
N LEU A 378 -8.17 2.60 14.89
CA LEU A 378 -8.15 1.13 14.89
C LEU A 378 -9.52 0.57 15.28
N LYS A 379 -10.15 -0.21 14.41
CA LYS A 379 -11.40 -0.93 14.69
C LYS A 379 -11.13 -2.41 14.99
N THR A 380 -11.91 -3.01 15.88
CA THR A 380 -11.84 -4.45 16.20
C THR A 380 -13.17 -5.12 15.89
N PHE A 381 -13.11 -6.34 15.34
CA PHE A 381 -14.26 -7.14 14.92
C PHE A 381 -14.11 -8.58 15.39
N ASP A 382 -15.24 -9.19 15.71
CA ASP A 382 -15.39 -10.60 16.02
C ASP A 382 -15.88 -11.35 14.77
N THR A 383 -15.09 -12.35 14.37
CA THR A 383 -15.30 -13.17 13.16
C THR A 383 -15.97 -14.51 13.46
N SER A 384 -16.24 -14.86 14.72
CA SER A 384 -16.80 -16.16 15.12
C SER A 384 -18.19 -16.49 14.54
N GLN A 385 -18.89 -15.47 14.05
CA GLN A 385 -20.19 -15.59 13.38
C GLN A 385 -20.12 -15.18 11.90
N ALA A 386 -18.93 -15.28 11.28
CA ALA A 386 -18.71 -14.96 9.87
C ALA A 386 -19.69 -15.70 8.94
N PRO A 387 -20.25 -15.00 7.92
CA PRO A 387 -19.83 -13.69 7.43
C PRO A 387 -20.40 -12.49 8.20
N ALA A 388 -21.15 -12.69 9.30
CA ALA A 388 -21.73 -11.62 10.11
C ALA A 388 -20.78 -11.13 11.21
N LEU A 389 -19.83 -10.27 10.83
CA LEU A 389 -18.92 -9.61 11.77
C LEU A 389 -19.65 -8.72 12.77
N THR A 390 -19.17 -8.73 14.02
CA THR A 390 -19.60 -7.83 15.10
C THR A 390 -18.44 -6.91 15.50
N GLN A 391 -18.55 -5.60 15.27
CA GLN A 391 -17.54 -4.64 15.75
C GLN A 391 -17.57 -4.58 17.29
N LYS A 392 -16.41 -4.73 17.94
CA LYS A 392 -16.27 -4.68 19.40
C LYS A 392 -15.86 -3.29 19.88
N GLN A 393 -14.79 -2.72 19.33
CA GLN A 393 -14.27 -1.40 19.72
C GLN A 393 -13.80 -0.56 18.52
N HIS A 394 -13.56 0.71 18.80
CA HIS A 394 -12.95 1.69 17.90
C HIS A 394 -12.02 2.61 18.71
N TYR A 395 -10.71 2.42 18.55
CA TYR A 395 -9.67 3.14 19.27
C TYR A 395 -9.16 4.32 18.44
N LYS A 396 -9.15 5.53 19.02
CA LYS A 396 -8.63 6.75 18.37
C LYS A 396 -7.11 6.83 18.39
N VAL A 397 -6.48 5.81 17.82
CA VAL A 397 -5.05 5.76 17.51
C VAL A 397 -4.87 5.78 15.99
N ALA A 398 -4.02 6.68 15.49
CA ALA A 398 -3.65 6.71 14.08
C ALA A 398 -2.66 5.58 13.81
N VAL A 399 -3.19 4.44 13.39
CA VAL A 399 -2.40 3.29 12.91
C VAL A 399 -2.66 3.10 11.43
N THR A 400 -1.61 2.74 10.74
CA THR A 400 -1.60 2.46 9.31
C THR A 400 -1.78 0.96 9.06
N ASP A 401 -1.34 0.14 10.01
CA ASP A 401 -0.98 -1.26 9.78
C ASP A 401 -0.85 -2.02 11.12
N VAL A 402 -1.13 -3.32 11.12
CA VAL A 402 -1.25 -4.20 12.30
C VAL A 402 -0.61 -5.56 12.08
N ILE A 403 -0.22 -6.20 13.19
CA ILE A 403 0.26 -7.58 13.26
C ILE A 403 -0.33 -8.20 14.55
N PRO A 404 -1.36 -9.04 14.50
CA PRO A 404 -1.80 -9.86 15.61
C PRO A 404 -1.02 -11.19 15.66
N ASN A 405 -0.83 -11.71 16.87
CA ASN A 405 -0.07 -12.90 17.18
C ASN A 405 -0.39 -13.40 18.61
N ASN A 406 -1.18 -14.46 18.75
CA ASN A 406 -1.33 -15.19 20.02
C ASN A 406 -1.67 -14.29 21.22
N GLY A 407 -2.57 -13.31 21.03
CA GLY A 407 -2.99 -12.37 22.07
C GLY A 407 -2.17 -11.08 22.16
N THR A 408 -1.11 -10.88 21.36
CA THR A 408 -0.40 -9.59 21.24
C THR A 408 -0.51 -8.99 19.84
N LEU A 409 -0.88 -7.71 19.78
CA LEU A 409 -1.04 -6.92 18.57
C LEU A 409 0.08 -5.88 18.50
N LEU A 410 0.93 -5.94 17.48
CA LEU A 410 1.69 -4.77 17.05
C LEU A 410 0.78 -3.90 16.18
N ALA A 411 0.93 -2.57 16.26
CA ALA A 411 0.31 -1.67 15.30
C ALA A 411 1.27 -0.52 14.99
N ILE A 412 1.65 -0.35 13.74
CA ILE A 412 2.51 0.75 13.28
C ILE A 412 1.63 1.89 12.76
N GLY A 413 2.07 3.12 13.01
CA GLY A 413 1.42 4.34 12.54
C GLY A 413 2.43 5.49 12.39
N PRO A 414 2.03 6.66 11.89
CA PRO A 414 2.92 7.79 11.64
C PRO A 414 3.61 8.36 12.89
N ASN A 415 3.18 7.98 14.09
CA ASN A 415 3.82 8.35 15.35
C ASN A 415 4.73 7.27 15.95
N GLY A 416 4.67 6.02 15.48
CA GLY A 416 5.48 4.93 16.01
C GLY A 416 4.80 3.56 16.05
N LEU A 417 5.52 2.60 16.63
CA LEU A 417 5.09 1.22 16.83
C LEU A 417 4.42 1.07 18.19
N HIS A 418 3.11 0.89 18.20
CA HIS A 418 2.32 0.53 19.38
C HIS A 418 2.33 -0.99 19.58
N GLN A 419 2.18 -1.43 20.82
CA GLN A 419 1.86 -2.82 21.13
C GLN A 419 0.69 -2.90 22.11
N TYR A 420 -0.22 -3.84 21.88
CA TYR A 420 -1.39 -4.11 22.72
C TYR A 420 -1.49 -5.60 23.06
N SER A 421 -2.16 -5.91 24.17
CA SER A 421 -2.72 -7.23 24.45
C SER A 421 -4.19 -7.24 24.03
N TYR A 422 -4.63 -8.27 23.32
CA TYR A 422 -6.03 -8.60 23.05
C TYR A 422 -6.45 -9.94 23.70
N ALA A 423 -5.67 -10.43 24.67
CA ALA A 423 -6.03 -11.63 25.45
C ALA A 423 -7.16 -11.38 26.48
N GLY A 424 -7.65 -10.15 26.60
CA GLY A 424 -8.83 -9.77 27.38
C GLY A 424 -9.93 -9.23 26.46
N THR A 425 -11.01 -8.70 27.04
CA THR A 425 -12.16 -8.16 26.28
C THR A 425 -11.87 -6.87 25.52
N GLU A 426 -10.77 -6.17 25.84
CA GLU A 426 -10.38 -4.87 25.26
C GLU A 426 -8.85 -4.83 25.04
N LEU A 427 -8.40 -3.97 24.12
CA LEU A 427 -6.98 -3.70 23.91
C LEU A 427 -6.34 -3.00 25.12
N GLN A 428 -5.43 -3.70 25.81
CA GLN A 428 -4.55 -3.10 26.80
C GLN A 428 -3.21 -2.74 26.16
N GLN A 429 -2.83 -1.45 26.13
CA GLN A 429 -1.52 -1.05 25.62
C GLN A 429 -0.38 -1.60 26.50
N LEU A 430 0.60 -2.22 25.86
CA LEU A 430 1.77 -2.86 26.47
C LEU A 430 3.00 -1.96 26.38
N SER A 431 3.24 -1.37 25.21
CA SER A 431 4.34 -0.43 24.97
C SER A 431 4.07 0.46 23.76
N PHE A 432 4.97 1.43 23.55
CA PHE A 432 5.03 2.29 22.37
C PHE A 432 6.49 2.66 22.10
N LEU A 433 6.95 2.52 20.86
CA LEU A 433 8.25 2.99 20.39
C LEU A 433 8.02 4.12 19.38
N PRO A 434 8.37 5.37 19.70
CA PRO A 434 8.06 6.51 18.85
C PRO A 434 8.88 6.53 17.57
N ILE A 435 8.31 7.14 16.54
CA ILE A 435 9.04 7.74 15.43
C ILE A 435 9.46 9.16 15.84
N THR A 436 10.67 9.56 15.46
CA THR A 436 11.25 10.88 15.70
C THR A 436 11.51 11.60 14.39
N GLU A 437 11.40 12.92 14.39
CA GLU A 437 11.88 13.75 13.27
C GLU A 437 13.40 13.58 13.05
N LYS A 438 13.92 13.96 11.87
CA LYS A 438 15.26 13.63 11.38
C LYS A 438 16.02 14.86 10.91
#